data_AF-A0A8T2IDD2-F1
#
_entry.id   AF-A0A8T2IDD2-F1
#
_cell.length_a   1.000
_cell.length_b   1.000
_cell.length_c   1.000
_cell.angle_alpha   90.00
_cell.angle_beta   90.00
_cell.angle_gamma   90.00
#
_symmetry.space_group_name_H-M   'P 1'
#
loop_
_entity.id
_entity.type
_entity.pdbx_description
1 polymer ?
#
loop_
_entity_poly.entity_id
_entity_poly.type
_entity_poly.pdbx_seq_one_letter_code
_entity_poly.pdbx_strand_id
1 'polypeptide(L)'
;GLIQVPLKIKDVAEVRHFFQELSLSTGQLGVEDSTQVPPELFENEHLCTGKKVLAAQDSAAAQQFVRQGSPTALRAELWALILNISNQPE
;
A
#
# COMPACT_ATOMS: atom_id res chain seq x y z
N GLY A 1 6.08 24.00 4.68
CA GLY A 1 5.61 24.04 6.08
C GLY A 1 6.06 22.78 6.78
N LEU A 2 6.33 22.84 8.09
CA LEU A 2 6.61 21.64 8.88
C LEU A 2 5.30 20.91 9.18
N ILE A 3 5.17 19.67 8.72
CA ILE A 3 4.08 18.78 9.12
C ILE A 3 4.58 17.97 10.31
N GLN A 4 3.94 18.16 11.47
CA GLN A 4 4.21 17.36 12.66
C GLN A 4 3.11 16.32 12.81
N VAL A 5 3.47 15.04 12.70
CA VAL A 5 2.57 13.92 12.93
C VAL A 5 2.94 13.29 14.28
N PRO A 6 2.20 13.56 15.36
CA PRO A 6 2.50 12.97 16.67
C PRO A 6 2.24 11.46 16.64
N LEU A 7 3.30 10.68 16.85
CA LEU A 7 3.21 9.24 17.03
C LEU A 7 2.79 8.96 18.48
N LYS A 8 1.65 8.29 18.68
CA LYS A 8 1.16 7.89 20.01
C LYS A 8 1.89 6.65 20.53
N ILE A 9 3.21 6.73 20.64
CA ILE A 9 4.09 5.58 20.88
C ILE A 9 5.15 5.98 21.91
N LYS A 10 5.32 5.16 22.94
CA LYS A 10 6.14 5.50 24.12
C LYS A 10 7.61 5.18 23.92
N ASP A 11 7.90 4.10 23.19
CA ASP A 11 9.24 3.61 22.99
C ASP A 11 9.43 2.92 21.63
N VAL A 12 10.68 2.62 21.31
CA VAL A 12 11.06 2.01 20.04
C VAL A 12 10.52 0.58 19.88
N ALA A 13 10.30 -0.16 20.98
CA ALA A 13 9.74 -1.50 20.90
C ALA A 13 8.26 -1.44 20.46
N GLU A 14 7.49 -0.50 21.01
CA GLU A 14 6.10 -0.27 20.62
C GLU A 14 6.00 0.25 19.17
N VAL A 15 6.96 1.06 18.70
CA VAL A 15 7.03 1.48 17.28
C VAL A 15 7.18 0.25 16.37
N ARG A 16 8.13 -0.63 16.68
CA ARG A 16 8.36 -1.85 15.88
C ARG A 16 7.15 -2.77 15.86
N HIS A 17 6.46 -2.90 16.99
CA HIS A 17 5.26 -3.73 17.08
C HIS A 17 4.10 -3.13 16.28
N PHE A 18 3.83 -1.83 16.45
CA PHE A 18 2.72 -1.16 15.80
C PHE A 18 2.88 -1.08 14.27
N PHE A 19 4.12 -0.89 13.78
CA PHE A 19 4.44 -0.82 12.36
C PHE A 19 5.11 -2.09 11.82
N GLN A 20 4.84 -3.26 12.42
CA GLN A 20 5.43 -4.53 11.98
C GLN A 20 5.14 -4.85 10.49
N GLU A 21 4.02 -4.36 9.97
CA GLU A 21 3.63 -4.51 8.55
C GLU A 21 4.63 -3.82 7.60
N LEU A 22 5.37 -2.81 8.08
CA LEU A 22 6.41 -2.08 7.34
C LEU A 22 7.82 -2.64 7.60
N SER A 23 7.92 -3.82 8.23
CA SER A 23 9.21 -4.47 8.44
C SER A 23 9.90 -4.79 7.11
N LEU A 24 11.23 -4.82 7.12
CA LEU A 24 12.05 -5.15 5.94
C LEU A 24 11.85 -6.59 5.44
N SER A 25 11.18 -7.44 6.22
CA SER A 25 10.77 -8.78 5.79
C SER A 25 9.55 -8.78 4.86
N THR A 26 8.86 -7.64 4.74
CA THR A 26 7.69 -7.48 3.88
C THR A 26 8.07 -6.60 2.70
N GLY A 27 7.99 -7.13 1.48
CA GLY A 27 8.30 -6.38 0.27
C GLY A 27 7.39 -5.15 0.11
N GLN A 28 7.99 -3.99 -0.18
CA GLN A 28 7.28 -2.73 -0.38
C GLN A 28 7.55 -2.17 -1.77
N LEU A 29 6.46 -1.94 -2.51
CA LEU A 29 6.53 -1.46 -3.89
C LEU A 29 7.04 -0.02 -3.94
N GLY A 30 8.13 0.20 -4.68
CA GLY A 30 8.75 1.52 -4.84
C GLY A 30 9.66 1.95 -3.68
N VAL A 31 9.93 1.05 -2.73
CA VAL A 31 10.85 1.29 -1.59
C VAL A 31 11.99 0.28 -1.60
N GLU A 32 11.70 -0.99 -1.84
CA GLU A 32 12.68 -2.07 -1.88
C GLU A 32 13.40 -2.11 -3.24
N ASP A 33 14.70 -1.79 -3.27
CA ASP A 33 15.63 -2.12 -4.37
C ASP A 33 16.09 -3.60 -4.28
N SER A 34 15.21 -4.50 -3.82
CA SER A 34 15.61 -5.84 -3.38
C SER A 34 16.32 -6.63 -4.48
N THR A 35 17.48 -7.19 -4.14
CA THR A 35 18.27 -8.07 -5.02
C THR A 35 17.77 -9.52 -5.01
N GLN A 36 16.76 -9.85 -4.19
CA GLN A 36 16.32 -11.23 -3.95
C GLN A 36 15.27 -11.73 -4.94
N VAL A 37 14.43 -10.85 -5.47
CA VAL A 37 13.40 -11.16 -6.47
C VAL A 37 13.55 -10.18 -7.63
N PRO A 38 13.53 -10.64 -8.89
CA PRO A 38 13.48 -9.73 -10.04
C PRO A 38 12.34 -8.71 -9.88
N PRO A 39 12.63 -7.40 -9.99
CA PRO A 39 11.63 -6.36 -9.80
C PRO A 39 10.36 -6.60 -10.62
N GLU A 40 10.51 -7.10 -11.85
CA GLU A 40 9.39 -7.35 -12.75
C GLU A 40 8.43 -8.42 -12.22
N LEU A 41 8.94 -9.44 -11.51
CA LEU A 41 8.10 -10.49 -10.93
C LEU A 41 7.32 -9.96 -9.72
N PHE A 42 8.00 -9.25 -8.82
CA PHE A 42 7.36 -8.65 -7.65
C PHE A 42 6.27 -7.65 -8.07
N GLU A 43 6.58 -6.76 -9.01
CA GLU A 43 5.63 -5.79 -9.55
C GLU A 43 4.41 -6.46 -10.22
N ASN A 44 4.64 -7.55 -10.96
CA ASN A 44 3.56 -8.28 -11.63
C ASN A 44 2.62 -8.96 -10.64
N GLU A 45 3.16 -9.59 -9.60
CA GLU A 45 2.35 -10.20 -8.52
C GLU A 45 1.53 -9.14 -7.78
N HIS A 46 2.13 -7.98 -7.48
CA HIS A 46 1.44 -6.86 -6.85
C HIS A 46 0.33 -6.31 -7.75
N LEU A 47 0.59 -6.20 -9.06
CA LEU A 47 -0.41 -5.79 -10.05
C LEU A 47 -1.59 -6.77 -10.11
N CYS A 48 -1.32 -8.07 -10.13
CA CYS A 48 -2.35 -9.12 -10.14
C CYS A 48 -3.20 -9.09 -8.86
N THR A 49 -2.56 -8.91 -7.71
CA THR A 49 -3.26 -8.80 -6.42
C THR A 49 -4.12 -7.54 -6.36
N GLY A 50 -3.59 -6.39 -6.80
CA GLY A 50 -4.35 -5.14 -6.86
C GLY A 50 -5.59 -5.21 -7.75
N LYS A 51 -5.51 -5.92 -8.89
CA LYS A 51 -6.68 -6.17 -9.75
C LYS A 51 -7.77 -6.97 -9.04
N LYS A 52 -7.40 -7.98 -8.24
CA LYS A 52 -8.35 -8.77 -7.44
C LYS A 52 -9.01 -7.91 -6.36
N VAL A 53 -8.26 -7.03 -5.72
CA VAL A 53 -8.77 -6.08 -4.71
C VAL A 53 -9.77 -5.12 -5.34
N LEU A 54 -9.47 -4.55 -6.50
CA LEU A 54 -10.41 -3.68 -7.23
C LEU A 54 -11.67 -4.44 -7.66
N ALA A 55 -11.54 -5.70 -8.11
CA ALA A 55 -12.69 -6.53 -8.47
C ALA A 55 -13.62 -6.83 -7.29
N ALA A 56 -13.09 -6.85 -6.05
CA ALA A 56 -13.88 -7.05 -4.85
C ALA A 56 -14.74 -5.83 -4.47
N GLN A 57 -14.44 -4.63 -5.01
CA GLN A 57 -15.13 -3.37 -4.67
C GLN A 57 -15.21 -3.11 -3.15
N ASP A 58 -14.17 -3.52 -2.42
CA ASP A 58 -14.09 -3.37 -0.97
C ASP A 58 -13.02 -2.33 -0.61
N SER A 59 -13.47 -1.19 -0.07
CA SER A 59 -12.60 -0.10 0.36
C SER A 59 -11.66 -0.51 1.49
N ALA A 60 -12.07 -1.40 2.40
CA ALA A 60 -11.21 -1.85 3.49
C ALA A 60 -10.07 -2.74 2.94
N ALA A 61 -10.39 -3.64 2.01
CA ALA A 61 -9.37 -4.44 1.32
C ALA A 61 -8.40 -3.55 0.53
N ALA A 62 -8.91 -2.53 -0.16
CA ALA A 62 -8.08 -1.54 -0.86
C ALA A 62 -7.16 -0.77 0.09
N GLN A 63 -7.67 -0.32 1.24
CA GLN A 63 -6.87 0.35 2.27
C GLN A 63 -5.76 -0.54 2.80
N GLN A 64 -6.01 -1.84 3.02
CA GLN A 64 -4.97 -2.77 3.47
C GLN A 64 -3.92 -3.01 2.39
N PHE A 65 -4.34 -3.19 1.14
CA PHE A 65 -3.45 -3.41 0.01
C PHE A 65 -2.46 -2.27 -0.18
N VAL A 66 -2.93 -1.00 -0.20
CA VAL A 66 -2.06 0.15 -0.50
C VAL A 66 -1.02 0.47 0.59
N ARG A 67 -1.10 -0.17 1.77
CA ARG A 67 -0.11 0.02 2.86
C ARG A 67 1.29 -0.43 2.46
N GLN A 68 1.41 -1.36 1.51
CA GLN A 68 2.68 -1.88 1.01
C GLN A 68 3.13 -1.19 -0.30
N GLY A 69 2.44 -0.10 -0.67
CA GLY A 69 2.61 0.59 -1.94
C GLY A 69 1.48 0.28 -2.93
N SER A 70 1.43 1.04 -4.02
CA SER A 70 0.39 0.91 -5.03
C SER A 70 1.02 0.85 -6.42
N PRO A 71 0.66 -0.13 -7.26
CA PRO A 71 1.04 -0.13 -8.66
C PRO A 71 0.58 1.16 -9.33
N THR A 72 1.47 1.80 -10.09
CA THR A 72 1.17 3.07 -10.77
C THR A 72 -0.06 2.98 -11.66
N ALA A 73 -0.25 1.84 -12.34
CA ALA A 73 -1.39 1.60 -13.22
C ALA A 73 -2.74 1.52 -12.49
N LEU A 74 -2.76 1.15 -11.20
CA LEU A 74 -4.00 0.94 -10.43
C LEU A 74 -4.29 2.06 -9.42
N ARG A 75 -3.32 2.96 -9.20
CA ARG A 75 -3.34 3.95 -8.14
C ARG A 75 -4.59 4.83 -8.18
N ALA A 76 -4.99 5.34 -9.34
CA ALA A 76 -6.17 6.20 -9.46
C ALA A 76 -7.46 5.48 -9.04
N GLU A 77 -7.65 4.23 -9.48
CA GLU A 77 -8.83 3.43 -9.15
C GLU A 77 -8.84 3.00 -7.68
N LEU A 78 -7.69 2.61 -7.13
CA LEU A 78 -7.57 2.24 -5.71
C LEU A 78 -7.90 3.44 -4.80
N TRP A 79 -7.36 4.63 -5.09
CA TRP A 79 -7.71 5.82 -4.33
C TRP A 79 -9.17 6.21 -4.48
N ALA A 80 -9.74 6.07 -5.67
CA ALA A 80 -11.16 6.31 -5.88
C ALA A 80 -12.03 5.38 -5.02
N LEU A 81 -11.70 4.09 -4.98
CA LEU A 81 -12.38 3.10 -4.15
C LEU A 81 -12.20 3.37 -2.64
N ILE A 82 -10.99 3.74 -2.19
CA ILE A 82 -10.70 4.06 -0.78
C ILE A 82 -11.48 5.30 -0.32
N LEU A 83 -11.57 6.31 -1.17
CA LEU A 83 -12.25 7.58 -0.88
C LEU A 83 -13.75 7.52 -1.19
N ASN A 84 -14.23 6.41 -1.74
CA ASN A 84 -15.62 6.20 -2.17
C ASN A 84 -16.09 7.30 -3.15
N ILE A 85 -15.26 7.59 -4.16
CA ILE A 85 -15.56 8.56 -5.22
C ILE A 85 -15.72 7.85 -6.57
N SER A 86 -16.63 8.36 -7.39
CA SER A 86 -16.87 7.87 -8.75
C SER A 86 -15.89 8.51 -9.74
N ASN A 87 -15.28 7.68 -10.59
CA ASN A 87 -14.48 8.15 -11.73
C ASN A 87 -15.29 8.27 -13.03
N GLN A 88 -16.62 8.09 -12.99
CA GLN A 88 -17.48 8.27 -14.16
C GLN A 88 -17.67 9.77 -14.41
N PRO A 89 -17.50 10.26 -15.66
CA PRO A 89 -17.90 11.61 -16.03
C PRO A 89 -19.42 11.76 -15.86
N GLU A 90 -19.86 12.92 -15.38
CA GLU A 90 -21.29 13.30 -15.28
C GLU A 90 -21.99 13.38 -16.63
#